data_AF-A0A7S2H845-F1
#
_entry.id   AF-A0A7S2H845-F1
#
_cell.length_a   1.000
_cell.length_b   1.000
_cell.length_c   1.000
_cell.angle_alpha   90.00
_cell.angle_beta   90.00
_cell.angle_gamma   90.00
#
_symmetry.space_group_name_H-M   'P 1'
#
loop_
_entity.id
_entity.type
_entity.pdbx_description
1 polymer ?
#
loop_
_entity_poly.entity_id
_entity_poly.type
_entity_poly.pdbx_seq_one_letter_code
_entity_poly.pdbx_strand_id
1 'polypeptide(L)'
;TVSTLFHRPKIFIEAMGHGVYNCDIRCVHAPGGDGIVYSVGDDAQSPSSGSGNYSKEYGYKLIAMNADSKSGDQGPWTLRNNICDNGCMFASWGTMRGDDFGSNSANMPFVWDDANDGEVYSGDMLCDPAFFFDAHFNGNAFGIGKFSHVYVNHIYRTHQIHVTYARSDKQRDCVWFYCGNSDIYVRVEASNAAFGDGKI
;
A
#
# COMPACT_ATOMS: atom_id res chain seq x y z
N THR A 1 -25.52 -12.67 -29.56
CA THR A 1 -26.03 -11.65 -28.62
C THR A 1 -24.98 -11.46 -27.55
N VAL A 2 -24.18 -10.39 -27.63
CA VAL A 2 -23.15 -10.12 -26.61
C VAL A 2 -23.86 -9.50 -25.41
N SER A 3 -24.07 -10.31 -24.38
CA SER A 3 -24.58 -9.84 -23.09
C SER A 3 -23.50 -8.94 -22.46
N THR A 4 -23.68 -7.64 -22.55
CA THR A 4 -22.97 -6.66 -21.73
C THR A 4 -23.57 -6.67 -20.33
N LEU A 5 -23.39 -7.76 -19.58
CA LEU A 5 -23.52 -7.71 -18.14
C LEU A 5 -22.30 -6.97 -17.63
N PHE A 6 -22.52 -5.79 -17.03
CA PHE A 6 -21.51 -5.13 -16.20
C PHE A 6 -21.13 -6.11 -15.09
N HIS A 7 -20.09 -6.92 -15.32
CA HIS A 7 -19.49 -7.76 -14.30
C HIS A 7 -18.83 -6.81 -13.29
N ARG A 8 -19.61 -6.42 -12.27
CA ARG A 8 -19.03 -5.87 -11.06
C ARG A 8 -18.01 -6.90 -10.57
N PRO A 9 -16.74 -6.50 -10.36
CA PRO A 9 -15.72 -7.45 -9.95
C PRO A 9 -16.20 -8.18 -8.71
N LYS A 10 -16.09 -9.50 -8.75
CA LYS A 10 -16.28 -10.35 -7.58
C LYS A 10 -14.92 -10.86 -7.21
N ILE A 11 -14.59 -10.80 -5.93
CA ILE A 11 -13.38 -11.39 -5.40
C ILE A 11 -13.76 -12.50 -4.43
N PHE A 12 -12.92 -13.50 -4.28
CA PHE A 12 -13.05 -14.45 -3.18
C PHE A 12 -11.81 -14.43 -2.31
N ILE A 13 -12.02 -14.67 -1.02
CA ILE A 13 -10.98 -14.84 -0.01
C ILE A 13 -11.11 -16.26 0.51
N GLU A 14 -10.05 -17.04 0.38
CA GLU A 14 -10.01 -18.40 0.92
C GLU A 14 -9.69 -18.39 2.42
N ALA A 15 -10.24 -19.35 3.16
CA ALA A 15 -10.04 -19.42 4.61
C ALA A 15 -8.59 -19.75 5.03
N MET A 16 -7.76 -20.29 4.13
CA MET A 16 -6.36 -20.60 4.40
C MET A 16 -5.40 -19.42 4.18
N GLY A 17 -5.90 -18.26 3.72
CA GLY A 17 -5.14 -17.01 3.71
C GLY A 17 -4.11 -16.86 2.58
N HIS A 18 -4.13 -17.64 1.50
CA HIS A 18 -3.16 -17.46 0.40
C HIS A 18 -3.50 -16.34 -0.59
N GLY A 19 -4.65 -15.65 -0.42
CA GLY A 19 -4.84 -14.34 -1.02
C GLY A 19 -6.28 -13.98 -1.39
N VAL A 20 -6.36 -12.90 -2.16
CA VAL A 20 -7.58 -12.37 -2.76
C VAL A 20 -7.55 -12.69 -4.24
N TYR A 21 -8.58 -13.38 -4.72
CA TYR A 21 -8.63 -13.87 -6.11
C TYR A 21 -9.85 -13.32 -6.83
N ASN A 22 -9.75 -13.18 -8.15
CA ASN A 22 -10.92 -12.90 -8.98
C ASN A 22 -11.88 -14.11 -8.98
N CYS A 23 -13.14 -13.89 -8.60
CA CYS A 23 -14.21 -14.87 -8.61
C CYS A 23 -14.86 -14.90 -10.01
N ASP A 24 -14.21 -15.62 -10.94
CA ASP A 24 -14.73 -15.99 -12.26
C ASP A 24 -15.11 -17.48 -12.29
N ILE A 25 -14.68 -18.23 -13.32
CA ILE A 25 -14.79 -19.70 -13.37
C ILE A 25 -14.01 -20.41 -12.26
N ARG A 26 -13.09 -19.73 -11.55
CA ARG A 26 -12.31 -20.33 -10.45
C ARG A 26 -13.06 -20.42 -9.13
N CYS A 27 -14.21 -19.78 -9.01
CA CYS A 27 -15.03 -19.69 -7.80
C CYS A 27 -15.93 -20.94 -7.62
N VAL A 28 -15.35 -22.13 -7.72
CA VAL A 28 -16.10 -23.41 -7.73
C VAL A 28 -15.91 -24.19 -6.43
N HIS A 29 -14.69 -24.14 -5.89
CA HIS A 29 -14.35 -24.81 -4.64
C HIS A 29 -13.32 -24.00 -3.85
N ALA A 30 -13.63 -23.70 -2.60
CA ALA A 30 -12.71 -23.09 -1.66
C ALA A 30 -11.70 -24.13 -1.18
N PRO A 31 -10.38 -23.89 -1.32
CA PRO A 31 -9.37 -24.75 -0.72
C PRO A 31 -9.62 -24.87 0.79
N GLY A 32 -9.76 -26.09 1.30
CA GLY A 32 -10.14 -26.35 2.70
C GLY A 32 -11.65 -26.35 2.98
N GLY A 33 -12.49 -26.09 1.99
CA GLY A 33 -13.96 -26.13 2.08
C GLY A 33 -14.62 -24.84 2.56
N ASP A 34 -13.84 -23.85 2.99
CA ASP A 34 -14.32 -22.59 3.56
C ASP A 34 -13.80 -21.38 2.77
N GLY A 35 -14.70 -20.46 2.40
CA GLY A 35 -14.34 -19.25 1.68
C GLY A 35 -15.51 -18.29 1.51
N ILE A 36 -15.18 -17.02 1.32
CA ILE A 36 -16.15 -15.92 1.20
C ILE A 36 -16.07 -15.31 -0.20
N VAL A 37 -17.23 -15.00 -0.79
CA VAL A 37 -17.31 -14.17 -1.99
C VAL A 37 -17.68 -12.75 -1.61
N TYR A 38 -16.97 -11.79 -2.17
CA TYR A 38 -17.28 -10.38 -2.08
C TYR A 38 -17.69 -9.84 -3.45
N SER A 39 -18.75 -9.05 -3.50
CA SER A 39 -19.21 -8.37 -4.71
C SER A 39 -19.44 -6.89 -4.46
N VAL A 40 -19.27 -6.05 -5.51
CA VAL A 40 -19.46 -4.60 -5.36
C VAL A 40 -20.93 -4.31 -4.99
N GLY A 41 -21.14 -3.83 -3.77
CA GLY A 41 -22.43 -3.40 -3.23
C GLY A 41 -22.46 -1.90 -2.98
N ASP A 42 -23.62 -1.40 -2.54
CA ASP A 42 -23.77 0.01 -2.15
C ASP A 42 -23.14 0.28 -0.77
N ASP A 43 -23.21 -0.72 0.13
CA ASP A 43 -22.60 -0.71 1.46
C ASP A 43 -21.60 -1.86 1.62
N ALA A 44 -20.52 -1.60 2.37
CA ALA A 44 -19.58 -2.64 2.79
C ALA A 44 -20.17 -3.44 3.96
N GLN A 45 -20.00 -4.76 3.95
CA GLN A 45 -20.49 -5.65 4.99
C GLN A 45 -19.33 -6.38 5.67
N SER A 46 -19.42 -6.51 6.99
CA SER A 46 -18.53 -7.40 7.75
C SER A 46 -19.01 -8.85 7.62
N PRO A 47 -18.12 -9.80 7.30
CA PRO A 47 -18.51 -11.20 7.22
C PRO A 47 -18.90 -11.71 8.60
N SER A 48 -20.03 -12.40 8.69
CA SER A 48 -20.50 -13.06 9.92
C SER A 48 -19.98 -14.50 10.05
N SER A 49 -19.47 -15.08 8.97
CA SER A 49 -18.79 -16.38 8.95
C SER A 49 -17.94 -16.51 7.68
N GLY A 50 -16.76 -17.14 7.81
CA GLY A 50 -15.96 -17.61 6.67
C GLY A 50 -16.29 -19.01 6.19
N SER A 51 -17.23 -19.71 6.87
CA SER A 51 -17.53 -21.10 6.60
C SER A 51 -18.36 -21.32 5.34
N GLY A 52 -18.14 -22.48 4.74
CA GLY A 52 -18.84 -22.96 3.56
C GLY A 52 -18.12 -22.61 2.28
N ASN A 53 -18.31 -23.46 1.28
CA ASN A 53 -17.64 -23.40 0.00
C ASN A 53 -18.23 -22.27 -0.87
N TYR A 54 -17.83 -21.02 -0.60
CA TYR A 54 -18.32 -19.81 -1.29
C TYR A 54 -19.84 -19.60 -1.21
N SER A 55 -20.49 -20.23 -0.23
CA SER A 55 -21.94 -20.13 -0.02
C SER A 55 -22.38 -18.81 0.63
N LYS A 56 -21.42 -18.02 1.08
CA LYS A 56 -21.62 -16.71 1.71
C LYS A 56 -21.11 -15.62 0.78
N GLU A 57 -21.97 -14.65 0.50
CA GLU A 57 -21.66 -13.47 -0.31
C GLU A 57 -21.87 -12.20 0.53
N TYR A 58 -20.91 -11.28 0.48
CA TYR A 58 -20.96 -9.99 1.19
C TYR A 58 -20.64 -8.83 0.24
N GLY A 59 -21.26 -7.68 0.49
CA GLY A 59 -20.97 -6.45 -0.24
C GLY A 59 -19.63 -5.84 0.15
N TYR A 60 -18.89 -5.32 -0.83
CA TYR A 60 -17.80 -4.38 -0.59
C TYR A 60 -18.03 -3.07 -1.36
N LYS A 61 -17.46 -1.99 -0.83
CA LYS A 61 -17.52 -0.67 -1.44
C LYS A 61 -16.14 -0.24 -1.92
N LEU A 62 -16.08 0.36 -3.11
CA LEU A 62 -14.86 0.97 -3.63
C LEU A 62 -14.76 2.40 -3.13
N ILE A 63 -13.83 2.63 -2.21
CA ILE A 63 -13.54 3.96 -1.67
C ILE A 63 -12.23 4.42 -2.31
N ALA A 64 -12.27 5.57 -3.00
CA ALA A 64 -11.06 6.17 -3.56
C ALA A 64 -10.06 6.50 -2.45
N MET A 65 -8.78 6.31 -2.71
CA MET A 65 -7.72 6.51 -1.72
C MET A 65 -7.77 7.91 -1.06
N ASN A 66 -8.11 8.94 -1.83
CA ASN A 66 -8.27 10.35 -1.42
C ASN A 66 -9.73 10.79 -1.21
N ALA A 67 -10.69 9.86 -1.10
CA ALA A 67 -12.08 10.24 -0.86
C ALA A 67 -12.18 11.08 0.42
N ASP A 68 -12.92 12.19 0.37
CA ASP A 68 -13.12 13.09 1.50
C ASP A 68 -14.52 12.93 2.10
N SER A 69 -14.76 13.50 3.28
CA SER A 69 -16.04 13.34 3.97
C SER A 69 -17.25 13.93 3.22
N LYS A 70 -17.03 14.76 2.18
CA LYS A 70 -18.12 15.24 1.32
C LYS A 70 -18.64 14.13 0.40
N SER A 71 -17.86 13.06 0.24
CA SER A 71 -18.14 11.89 -0.59
C SER A 71 -18.94 10.81 0.14
N GLY A 72 -19.27 11.00 1.43
CA GLY A 72 -19.97 10.03 2.28
C GLY A 72 -19.03 9.07 3.01
N ASP A 73 -17.97 8.59 2.34
CA ASP A 73 -16.89 7.82 2.96
C ASP A 73 -15.53 8.54 2.85
N GLN A 74 -14.62 8.25 3.77
CA GLN A 74 -13.27 8.78 3.74
C GLN A 74 -12.27 7.71 3.30
N GLY A 75 -11.41 8.08 2.36
CA GLY A 75 -10.33 7.25 1.88
C GLY A 75 -9.16 7.19 2.87
N PRO A 76 -8.34 6.12 2.82
CA PRO A 76 -7.20 5.96 3.72
C PRO A 76 -6.20 7.12 3.67
N TRP A 77 -5.99 7.77 2.51
CA TRP A 77 -5.11 8.94 2.42
C TRP A 77 -5.67 10.14 3.17
N THR A 78 -6.99 10.38 3.10
CA THR A 78 -7.65 11.43 3.89
C THR A 78 -7.51 11.14 5.39
N LEU A 79 -7.58 9.87 5.76
CA LEU A 79 -7.47 9.38 7.13
C LEU A 79 -6.02 9.15 7.60
N ARG A 80 -4.98 9.45 6.80
CA ARG A 80 -3.58 9.06 7.09
C ARG A 80 -3.03 9.51 8.45
N ASN A 81 -3.64 10.53 9.06
CA ASN A 81 -3.28 11.06 10.38
C ASN A 81 -4.28 10.64 11.49
N ASN A 82 -5.28 9.82 11.18
CA ASN A 82 -6.21 9.23 12.13
C ASN A 82 -5.50 8.09 12.88
N ILE A 83 -4.65 8.49 13.83
CA ILE A 83 -3.80 7.62 14.63
C ILE A 83 -4.19 7.81 16.09
N CYS A 84 -4.61 6.74 16.76
CA CYS A 84 -4.90 6.74 18.19
C CYS A 84 -4.93 5.31 18.75
N ASP A 85 -5.06 5.18 20.07
CA ASP A 85 -5.01 3.90 20.77
C ASP A 85 -6.20 2.98 20.45
N ASN A 86 -7.41 3.54 20.26
CA ASN A 86 -8.64 2.76 20.02
C ASN A 86 -9.59 3.48 19.06
N GLY A 87 -10.20 2.73 18.14
CA GLY A 87 -11.22 3.24 17.21
C GLY A 87 -10.71 4.06 16.03
N CYS A 88 -9.39 4.21 15.89
CA CYS A 88 -8.75 4.80 14.71
C CYS A 88 -8.39 3.75 13.67
N MET A 89 -8.28 4.18 12.42
CA MET A 89 -7.86 3.35 11.30
C MET A 89 -6.40 2.89 11.43
N PHE A 90 -5.53 3.76 11.95
CA PHE A 90 -4.08 3.53 11.98
C PHE A 90 -3.54 3.43 13.41
N ALA A 91 -2.58 2.52 13.61
CA ALA A 91 -1.84 2.37 14.86
C ALA A 91 -0.60 3.28 14.89
N SER A 92 0.04 3.47 13.74
CA SER A 92 1.08 4.46 13.46
C SER A 92 0.90 4.95 12.02
N TRP A 93 1.68 5.94 11.59
CA TRP A 93 1.51 6.48 10.24
C TRP A 93 1.65 5.37 9.18
N GLY A 94 0.57 5.13 8.43
CA GLY A 94 0.49 4.12 7.38
C GLY A 94 0.36 2.66 7.82
N THR A 95 0.47 2.35 9.11
CA THR A 95 0.25 1.00 9.63
C THR A 95 -1.19 0.87 10.14
N MET A 96 -1.97 0.01 9.49
CA MET A 96 -3.35 -0.27 9.86
C MET A 96 -3.44 -0.88 11.26
N ARG A 97 -4.46 -0.46 12.01
CA ARG A 97 -4.78 -1.04 13.30
C ARG A 97 -5.55 -2.35 13.10
N GLY A 98 -5.09 -3.42 13.75
CA GLY A 98 -5.72 -4.75 13.73
C GLY A 98 -4.81 -5.81 14.33
N ASP A 99 -5.38 -6.76 15.10
CA ASP A 99 -4.60 -7.63 15.99
C ASP A 99 -4.99 -9.13 15.95
N ASP A 100 -5.70 -9.61 14.92
CA ASP A 100 -6.21 -10.99 14.95
C ASP A 100 -5.14 -12.08 14.73
N PHE A 101 -4.00 -11.76 14.10
CA PHE A 101 -2.90 -12.73 13.82
C PHE A 101 -1.50 -12.09 13.79
N GLY A 102 -1.33 -10.97 14.49
CA GLY A 102 -0.11 -10.17 14.49
C GLY A 102 -0.46 -8.73 14.81
N SER A 103 0.35 -8.05 15.61
CA SER A 103 -0.04 -6.70 16.03
C SER A 103 0.27 -5.69 14.95
N ASN A 104 -0.77 -5.02 14.44
CA ASN A 104 -0.70 -3.90 13.50
C ASN A 104 0.29 -4.19 12.35
N SER A 105 0.11 -5.31 11.64
CA SER A 105 1.09 -5.78 10.65
C SER A 105 0.78 -5.38 9.21
N ALA A 106 -0.39 -4.80 8.94
CA ALA A 106 -0.79 -4.39 7.60
C ALA A 106 -0.32 -2.95 7.32
N ASN A 107 0.46 -2.77 6.27
CA ASN A 107 0.98 -1.47 5.84
C ASN A 107 0.24 -0.96 4.60
N MET A 108 -0.03 0.35 4.58
CA MET A 108 -0.63 1.03 3.43
C MET A 108 0.39 1.22 2.31
N PRO A 109 -0.05 1.42 1.05
CA PRO A 109 0.85 1.68 -0.09
C PRO A 109 1.82 2.85 0.09
N PHE A 110 1.55 3.81 0.98
CA PHE A 110 2.44 4.94 1.25
C PHE A 110 3.53 4.69 2.30
N VAL A 111 3.55 3.51 2.92
CA VAL A 111 4.60 3.04 3.85
C VAL A 111 5.06 1.61 3.54
N TRP A 112 4.60 1.07 2.41
CA TRP A 112 4.90 -0.31 2.06
C TRP A 112 6.36 -0.42 1.63
N ASP A 113 7.04 -1.40 2.19
CA ASP A 113 8.45 -1.74 1.98
C ASP A 113 8.63 -3.18 2.48
N ASP A 114 9.06 -4.11 1.61
CA ASP A 114 9.28 -5.52 1.98
C ASP A 114 10.72 -5.82 2.43
N ALA A 115 11.55 -4.78 2.54
CA ALA A 115 12.95 -4.80 2.92
C ALA A 115 13.87 -5.65 2.02
N ASN A 116 13.39 -6.15 0.88
CA ASN A 116 14.15 -7.02 -0.02
C ASN A 116 13.96 -6.74 -1.52
N ASP A 117 13.31 -5.64 -1.87
CA ASP A 117 12.90 -5.22 -3.21
C ASP A 117 13.92 -4.32 -3.95
N GLY A 118 15.09 -4.11 -3.37
CA GLY A 118 16.20 -3.40 -4.02
C GLY A 118 16.10 -1.88 -3.85
N GLU A 119 15.88 -1.16 -4.95
CA GLU A 119 15.84 0.31 -4.96
C GLU A 119 14.43 0.89 -4.79
N VAL A 120 13.45 0.06 -4.43
CA VAL A 120 12.10 0.48 -4.07
C VAL A 120 12.11 0.90 -2.60
N TYR A 121 11.52 2.06 -2.31
CA TYR A 121 11.45 2.59 -0.95
C TYR A 121 9.99 2.82 -0.54
N SER A 122 9.79 2.93 0.77
CA SER A 122 8.53 3.35 1.38
C SER A 122 7.90 4.54 0.65
N GLY A 123 6.71 4.32 0.08
CA GLY A 123 5.95 5.33 -0.64
C GLY A 123 5.97 5.21 -2.16
N ASP A 124 6.92 4.47 -2.75
CA ASP A 124 7.00 4.29 -4.20
C ASP A 124 5.77 3.58 -4.76
N MET A 125 5.21 2.61 -4.03
CA MET A 125 3.97 1.95 -4.43
C MET A 125 2.80 2.94 -4.61
N LEU A 126 2.74 4.01 -3.81
CA LEU A 126 1.72 5.07 -3.98
C LEU A 126 2.14 6.11 -5.01
N CYS A 127 3.40 6.56 -5.01
CA CYS A 127 3.87 7.74 -5.74
C CYS A 127 4.39 7.45 -7.15
N ASP A 128 4.99 6.28 -7.36
CA ASP A 128 5.45 5.80 -8.66
C ASP A 128 5.21 4.28 -8.79
N PRO A 129 3.95 3.84 -8.89
CA PRO A 129 3.61 2.41 -9.03
C PRO A 129 4.22 1.75 -10.28
N ALA A 130 4.55 2.53 -11.33
CA ALA A 130 5.30 2.05 -12.48
C ALA A 130 6.73 1.64 -12.11
N PHE A 131 7.43 2.47 -11.32
CA PHE A 131 8.76 2.13 -10.79
C PHE A 131 8.73 0.91 -9.88
N PHE A 132 7.78 0.89 -8.95
CA PHE A 132 7.54 -0.27 -8.09
C PHE A 132 7.43 -1.57 -8.91
N PHE A 133 6.59 -1.55 -9.96
CA PHE A 133 6.39 -2.71 -10.81
C PHE A 133 7.65 -3.09 -11.63
N ASP A 134 8.35 -2.10 -12.19
CA ASP A 134 9.57 -2.32 -12.95
C ASP A 134 10.67 -2.98 -12.10
N ALA A 135 10.82 -2.56 -10.85
CA ALA A 135 11.79 -3.10 -9.91
C ALA A 135 11.43 -4.54 -9.44
N HIS A 136 10.21 -4.76 -8.93
CA HIS A 136 9.81 -6.09 -8.42
C HIS A 136 9.73 -7.16 -9.50
N PHE A 137 9.27 -6.79 -10.69
CA PHE A 137 9.07 -7.75 -11.79
C PHE A 137 10.21 -7.72 -12.80
N ASN A 138 11.30 -6.99 -12.51
CA ASN A 138 12.50 -6.89 -13.33
C ASN A 138 12.16 -6.54 -14.80
N GLY A 139 11.16 -5.68 -15.02
CA GLY A 139 10.61 -5.35 -16.34
C GLY A 139 9.97 -6.51 -17.14
N ASN A 140 9.77 -7.69 -16.54
CA ASN A 140 9.60 -8.95 -17.27
C ASN A 140 8.23 -9.63 -17.21
N ALA A 141 7.20 -9.03 -16.62
CA ALA A 141 5.86 -9.65 -16.73
C ALA A 141 5.23 -9.48 -18.12
N PHE A 142 5.69 -8.50 -18.93
CA PHE A 142 5.10 -8.23 -20.25
C PHE A 142 6.09 -8.19 -21.42
N GLY A 143 7.41 -8.27 -21.22
CA GLY A 143 8.38 -8.45 -22.31
C GLY A 143 8.46 -7.31 -23.35
N ILE A 144 7.82 -6.16 -23.10
CA ILE A 144 7.78 -5.00 -24.00
C ILE A 144 7.89 -3.69 -23.19
N GLY A 145 9.08 -3.46 -22.61
CA GLY A 145 9.54 -2.14 -22.19
C GLY A 145 9.35 -1.78 -20.71
N LYS A 146 10.13 -0.79 -20.27
CA LYS A 146 9.97 -0.09 -18.99
C LYS A 146 8.64 0.66 -19.00
N PHE A 147 7.90 0.64 -17.89
CA PHE A 147 6.68 1.45 -17.81
C PHE A 147 7.02 2.93 -17.97
N SER A 148 6.07 3.70 -18.52
CA SER A 148 6.22 5.16 -18.52
C SER A 148 6.11 5.67 -17.08
N HIS A 149 7.17 6.31 -16.60
CA HIS A 149 7.15 7.09 -15.36
C HIS A 149 6.69 8.52 -15.64
N VAL A 150 5.92 8.78 -16.69
CA VAL A 150 5.30 10.08 -16.94
C VAL A 150 3.80 9.89 -16.87
N TYR A 151 3.20 10.36 -15.77
CA TYR A 151 1.77 10.23 -15.53
C TYR A 151 1.02 11.41 -16.11
N VAL A 152 -0.09 11.14 -16.81
CA VAL A 152 -1.01 12.18 -17.30
C VAL A 152 -1.72 12.86 -16.13
N ASN A 153 -2.05 12.09 -15.09
CA ASN A 153 -2.61 12.59 -13.83
C ASN A 153 -2.18 11.65 -12.70
N HIS A 154 -1.54 12.20 -11.66
CA HIS A 154 -1.15 11.44 -10.49
C HIS A 154 -1.10 12.32 -9.24
N ILE A 155 -2.23 12.40 -8.53
CA ILE A 155 -2.41 13.32 -7.40
C ILE A 155 -1.45 13.09 -6.22
N TYR A 156 -0.87 11.89 -6.10
CA TYR A 156 0.09 11.58 -5.03
C TYR A 156 1.54 11.83 -5.46
N ARG A 157 1.79 12.03 -6.75
CA ARG A 157 3.13 12.29 -7.27
C ARG A 157 3.30 13.79 -7.40
N THR A 158 3.60 14.41 -6.26
CA THR A 158 3.71 15.87 -6.19
C THR A 158 5.14 16.34 -6.42
N HIS A 159 6.09 15.78 -5.66
CA HIS A 159 7.50 16.15 -5.69
C HIS A 159 8.36 14.89 -5.54
N GLN A 160 9.40 14.77 -6.36
CA GLN A 160 10.44 13.76 -6.24
C GLN A 160 11.74 14.48 -5.88
N ILE A 161 12.34 14.09 -4.75
CA ILE A 161 13.59 14.67 -4.27
C ILE A 161 14.65 13.58 -4.36
N HIS A 162 15.59 13.73 -5.30
CA HIS A 162 16.74 12.85 -5.43
C HIS A 162 17.97 13.50 -4.79
N VAL A 163 18.44 12.92 -3.69
CA VAL A 163 19.73 13.26 -3.09
C VAL A 163 20.79 12.41 -3.78
N THR A 164 21.50 12.98 -4.74
CA THR A 164 22.46 12.24 -5.57
C THR A 164 23.82 12.05 -4.92
N TYR A 165 24.26 13.01 -4.11
CA TYR A 165 25.43 12.85 -3.25
C TYR A 165 25.32 13.77 -2.05
N ALA A 166 25.90 13.33 -0.93
CA ALA A 166 26.18 14.16 0.22
C ALA A 166 27.67 14.00 0.55
N ARG A 167 28.35 15.11 0.87
CA ARG A 167 29.74 15.09 1.30
C ARG A 167 29.90 15.92 2.56
N SER A 168 30.74 15.46 3.46
CA SER A 168 31.15 16.29 4.59
C SER A 168 32.18 17.31 4.13
N ASP A 169 31.82 18.59 4.19
CA ASP A 169 32.77 19.68 3.88
C ASP A 169 33.70 19.99 5.07
N LYS A 170 33.48 19.38 6.24
CA LYS A 170 34.29 19.58 7.44
C LYS A 170 34.42 18.30 8.25
N GLN A 171 35.64 17.94 8.62
CA GLN A 171 35.88 16.86 9.57
C GLN A 171 35.35 17.27 10.95
N ARG A 172 34.23 16.67 11.38
CA ARG A 172 33.62 16.93 12.69
C ARG A 172 33.78 15.78 13.69
N ASP A 173 34.18 14.61 13.19
CA ASP A 173 34.52 13.46 14.03
C ASP A 173 36.02 13.47 14.33
N CYS A 174 36.47 14.43 15.15
CA CYS A 174 37.82 14.42 15.69
C CYS A 174 37.76 14.50 17.21
N VAL A 175 38.49 13.61 17.87
CA VAL A 175 38.76 13.68 19.30
C VAL A 175 40.28 13.73 19.47
N TRP A 176 40.77 14.90 19.92
CA TRP A 176 42.20 15.25 19.97
C TRP A 176 42.88 15.16 18.59
N PHE A 177 43.75 14.16 18.39
CA PHE A 177 44.51 13.92 17.17
C PHE A 177 43.99 12.74 16.35
N TYR A 178 42.93 12.08 16.81
CA TYR A 178 42.27 10.99 16.09
C TYR A 178 41.01 11.54 15.42
N CYS A 179 41.02 11.52 14.09
CA CYS A 179 39.86 11.88 13.29
C CYS A 179 39.33 10.62 12.62
N GLY A 180 38.05 10.30 12.85
CA GLY A 180 37.35 9.24 12.12
C GLY A 180 36.83 9.76 10.79
N ASN A 181 35.77 9.14 10.27
CA ASN A 181 35.02 9.72 9.15
C ASN A 181 33.82 10.45 9.72
N SER A 182 33.41 11.56 9.11
CA SER A 182 32.17 12.22 9.56
C SER A 182 30.97 11.36 9.18
N ASP A 183 30.16 10.99 10.17
CA ASP A 183 28.84 10.42 9.94
C ASP A 183 27.91 11.53 9.44
N ILE A 184 27.51 11.45 8.17
CA ILE A 184 26.62 12.43 7.55
C ILE A 184 25.24 11.83 7.34
N TYR A 185 24.21 12.65 7.54
CA TYR A 185 22.84 12.33 7.14
C TYR A 185 22.25 13.54 6.41
N VAL A 186 21.30 13.28 5.53
CA VAL A 186 20.53 14.32 4.85
C VAL A 186 19.11 14.29 5.40
N ARG A 187 18.65 15.44 5.89
CA ARG A 187 17.25 15.64 6.28
C ARG A 187 16.58 16.51 5.24
N VAL A 188 15.53 15.99 4.62
CA VAL A 188 14.72 16.70 3.65
C VAL A 188 13.43 17.13 4.33
N GLU A 189 13.10 18.42 4.26
CA GLU A 189 11.89 18.97 4.84
C GLU A 189 11.06 19.66 3.76
N ALA A 190 9.80 19.26 3.62
CA ALA A 190 8.80 20.04 2.91
C ALA A 190 8.08 20.94 3.91
N SER A 191 8.15 22.26 3.72
CA SER A 191 7.49 23.22 4.61
C SER A 191 5.98 22.92 4.71
N ASN A 192 5.50 22.69 5.94
CA ASN A 192 4.10 22.48 6.36
C ASN A 192 3.55 21.02 6.43
N ALA A 193 4.36 19.96 6.47
CA ALA A 193 3.84 18.60 6.72
C ALA A 193 4.65 17.79 7.74
N ALA A 194 3.91 17.05 8.59
CA ALA A 194 4.45 16.08 9.55
C ALA A 194 5.09 14.87 8.84
N PHE A 195 6.07 14.29 9.52
CA PHE A 195 7.19 13.48 9.06
C PHE A 195 6.87 12.19 8.30
N GLY A 196 7.77 11.83 7.38
CA GLY A 196 8.08 10.47 6.96
C GLY A 196 9.60 10.33 6.89
N ASP A 197 10.20 9.55 7.80
CA ASP A 197 11.63 9.26 7.82
C ASP A 197 11.91 8.12 6.82
N GLY A 198 12.61 8.42 5.74
CA GLY A 198 13.36 7.43 4.97
C GLY A 198 14.79 7.41 5.49
N LYS A 199 15.25 6.26 6.00
CA LYS A 199 16.68 6.07 6.27
C LYS A 199 17.40 5.89 4.93
N ILE A 200 18.54 6.58 4.78
CA ILE A 200 19.54 6.31 3.73
C ILE A 200 20.36 5.10 4.17
#